data_AF-A0A7Y2K8L1-F1
#
_entry.id   AF-A0A7Y2K8L1-F1
#
_cell.length_a   1.000
_cell.length_b   1.000
_cell.length_c   1.000
_cell.angle_alpha   90.00
_cell.angle_beta   90.00
_cell.angle_gamma   90.00
#
_symmetry.space_group_name_H-M   'P 1'
#
loop_
_entity.id
_entity.type
_entity.pdbx_description
1 polymer ?
#
loop_
_entity_poly.entity_id
_entity_poly.type
_entity_poly.pdbx_seq_one_letter_code
_entity_poly.pdbx_strand_id
1 'polypeptide(L)'
;MQIVEKKEIKKQKKREKIIDAAAELFSHKSYHEVMMEDVAKLISVAKGTVYNYFSSKEELYFSIIQLRMEKLIASLKEKIESEESSLDSLRSFTTHLYMFMMKYRNFFLIYQKGSLNNDNVFSVDLAALEKQLADIITGIVVRGKADGVFRNVDEKFTVSLILGSVYGAVQRGIENKIGDENKIIERDKVFEFVLQGLYAGFNNISVLPLMGKSIVITRTIEQSKETGTALKKLGANVIVYPTLEISPPVSWEKFDDIVLLPDKIDFIVFTSAHAVKMFNIRCDELNVQLNFNKTKVVSVGTKTSSVCGKDNIPVHIVPKKFSAEGVVEELSKYNLKNKVVFIPRSAIGREELPHGLKDLGAVIKSVPVYNVSLPSKENIKPYIEELKKSKPDLFIFTSPSTFENFLQIEKVSNPVNYFSKFDVAAIGPTTKARIEKKKVTVNIMPDEYTIDGLIKKIINYYSNKKK
;
A
#
# COMPACT_ATOMS: atom_id res chain seq x y z
N MET A 1 -18.77 10.67 -50.20
CA MET A 1 -18.17 10.83 -48.85
C MET A 1 -17.01 9.85 -48.59
N GLN A 2 -17.22 8.53 -48.70
CA GLN A 2 -16.20 7.51 -48.35
C GLN A 2 -14.87 7.53 -49.15
N ILE A 3 -14.84 8.02 -50.40
CA ILE A 3 -13.60 8.04 -51.23
C ILE A 3 -12.66 9.20 -50.83
N VAL A 4 -13.24 10.36 -50.52
CA VAL A 4 -12.48 11.56 -50.07
C VAL A 4 -11.85 11.27 -48.71
N GLU A 5 -12.63 10.69 -47.81
CA GLU A 5 -12.21 10.29 -46.46
C GLU A 5 -11.07 9.24 -46.49
N LYS A 6 -11.14 8.23 -47.37
CA LYS A 6 -10.04 7.27 -47.59
C LYS A 6 -8.77 7.91 -48.12
N LYS A 7 -8.89 8.93 -48.99
CA LYS A 7 -7.74 9.65 -49.58
C LYS A 7 -7.05 10.53 -48.55
N GLU A 8 -7.83 11.20 -47.69
CA GLU A 8 -7.30 12.00 -46.57
C GLU A 8 -6.62 11.13 -45.51
N ILE A 9 -7.21 10.00 -45.12
CA ILE A 9 -6.58 9.05 -44.19
C ILE A 9 -5.25 8.54 -44.74
N LYS A 10 -5.16 8.25 -46.05
CA LYS A 10 -3.92 7.79 -46.69
C LYS A 10 -2.85 8.90 -46.72
N LYS A 11 -3.26 10.14 -46.99
CA LYS A 11 -2.38 11.34 -46.94
C LYS A 11 -1.85 11.54 -45.52
N GLN A 12 -2.71 11.46 -44.50
CA GLN A 12 -2.33 11.63 -43.10
C GLN A 12 -1.36 10.55 -42.63
N LYS A 13 -1.64 9.27 -42.93
CA LYS A 13 -0.72 8.15 -42.62
C LYS A 13 0.64 8.32 -43.27
N LYS A 14 0.70 8.87 -44.49
CA LYS A 14 1.97 9.12 -45.17
C LYS A 14 2.73 10.28 -44.52
N ARG A 15 2.04 11.35 -44.14
CA ARG A 15 2.60 12.47 -43.38
C ARG A 15 3.21 11.99 -42.06
N GLU A 16 2.51 11.15 -41.32
CA GLU A 16 3.00 10.57 -40.06
C GLU A 16 4.26 9.71 -40.25
N LYS A 17 4.29 8.87 -41.29
CA LYS A 17 5.49 8.07 -41.61
C LYS A 17 6.73 8.94 -41.90
N ILE A 18 6.55 10.07 -42.59
CA ILE A 18 7.63 11.01 -42.85
C ILE A 18 8.12 11.63 -41.53
N ILE A 19 7.20 12.01 -40.64
CA ILE A 19 7.53 12.58 -39.32
C ILE A 19 8.29 11.58 -38.45
N ASP A 20 7.87 10.31 -38.40
CA ASP A 20 8.57 9.29 -37.61
C ASP A 20 10.01 9.04 -38.10
N ALA A 21 10.18 8.97 -39.42
CA ALA A 21 11.49 8.81 -40.05
C ALA A 21 12.39 10.02 -39.81
N ALA A 22 11.83 11.23 -39.90
CA ALA A 22 12.57 12.45 -39.58
C ALA A 22 12.97 12.49 -38.10
N ALA A 23 12.07 12.10 -37.18
CA ALA A 23 12.36 12.07 -35.76
C ALA A 23 13.51 11.11 -35.43
N GLU A 24 13.59 9.96 -36.09
CA GLU A 24 14.73 9.03 -35.95
C GLU A 24 16.07 9.66 -36.38
N LEU A 25 16.09 10.40 -37.49
CA LEU A 25 17.31 11.06 -37.93
C LEU A 25 17.72 12.22 -37.01
N PHE A 26 16.77 13.06 -36.60
CA PHE A 26 17.03 14.21 -35.74
C PHE A 26 17.32 13.84 -34.26
N SER A 27 16.92 12.66 -33.79
CA SER A 27 17.28 12.22 -32.44
C SER A 27 18.76 11.90 -32.32
N HIS A 28 19.38 11.37 -33.39
CA HIS A 28 20.78 10.92 -33.39
C HIS A 28 21.76 11.91 -34.01
N LYS A 29 21.30 12.79 -34.91
CA LYS A 29 22.14 13.78 -35.60
C LYS A 29 21.79 15.19 -35.16
N SER A 30 22.70 16.13 -35.36
CA SER A 30 22.42 17.56 -35.23
C SER A 30 21.48 18.03 -36.35
N TYR A 31 20.81 19.17 -36.14
CA TYR A 31 19.88 19.73 -37.13
C TYR A 31 20.54 19.94 -38.50
N HIS A 32 21.80 20.37 -38.54
CA HIS A 32 22.52 20.66 -39.78
C HIS A 32 22.90 19.40 -40.57
N GLU A 33 23.11 18.27 -39.89
CA GLU A 33 23.53 17.00 -40.50
C GLU A 33 22.39 16.23 -41.17
N VAL A 34 21.14 16.52 -40.82
CA VAL A 34 19.98 15.84 -41.43
C VAL A 34 19.64 16.52 -42.75
N MET A 35 19.51 15.71 -43.82
CA MET A 35 19.04 16.14 -45.13
C MET A 35 17.65 15.58 -45.44
N MET A 36 16.83 16.34 -46.19
CA MET A 36 15.49 15.88 -46.63
C MET A 36 15.55 14.58 -47.45
N GLU A 37 16.66 14.35 -48.15
CA GLU A 37 16.93 13.15 -48.91
C GLU A 37 17.11 11.91 -48.02
N ASP A 38 17.70 12.07 -46.84
CA ASP A 38 17.90 10.97 -45.90
C ASP A 38 16.56 10.49 -45.34
N VAL A 39 15.66 11.42 -45.04
CA VAL A 39 14.29 11.12 -44.63
C VAL A 39 13.58 10.33 -45.74
N ALA A 40 13.72 10.75 -47.00
CA ALA A 40 13.10 10.09 -48.14
C ALA A 40 13.64 8.66 -48.34
N LYS A 41 14.96 8.48 -48.23
CA LYS A 41 15.63 7.18 -48.31
C LYS A 41 15.17 6.23 -47.22
N LEU A 42 15.06 6.71 -45.98
CA LEU A 42 14.70 5.89 -44.81
C LEU A 42 13.32 5.22 -44.95
N ILE A 43 12.36 5.88 -45.60
CA ILE A 43 11.02 5.31 -45.86
C ILE A 43 10.79 4.88 -47.31
N SER A 44 11.86 4.79 -48.10
CA SER A 44 11.85 4.36 -49.50
C SER A 44 10.85 5.13 -50.37
N VAL A 45 10.90 6.46 -50.33
CA VAL A 45 10.10 7.34 -51.19
C VAL A 45 11.00 8.27 -52.00
N ALA A 46 10.46 8.82 -53.10
CA ALA A 46 11.16 9.86 -53.85
C ALA A 46 11.29 11.15 -53.03
N LYS A 47 12.40 11.87 -53.19
CA LYS A 47 12.66 13.18 -52.53
C LYS A 47 11.48 14.14 -52.67
N GLY A 48 10.93 14.28 -53.90
CA GLY A 48 9.76 15.14 -54.16
C GLY A 48 8.52 14.75 -53.36
N THR A 49 8.38 13.48 -52.95
CA THR A 49 7.28 13.06 -52.07
C THR A 49 7.39 13.73 -50.71
N VAL A 50 8.58 13.91 -50.13
CA VAL A 50 8.74 14.57 -48.83
C VAL A 50 8.42 16.07 -48.96
N TYR A 51 8.92 16.72 -50.00
CA TYR A 51 8.66 18.14 -50.28
C TYR A 51 7.18 18.47 -50.54
N ASN A 52 6.40 17.50 -51.03
CA ASN A 52 4.95 17.66 -51.17
C ASN A 52 4.20 17.75 -49.83
N TYR A 53 4.82 17.32 -48.72
CA TYR A 53 4.23 17.39 -47.38
C TYR A 53 4.88 18.46 -46.50
N PHE A 54 6.16 18.77 -46.73
CA PHE A 54 6.93 19.73 -45.95
C PHE A 54 7.82 20.54 -46.89
N SER A 55 7.59 21.84 -46.97
CA SER A 55 8.30 22.76 -47.86
C SER A 55 9.77 22.94 -47.49
N SER A 56 10.11 22.74 -46.21
CA SER A 56 11.48 22.91 -45.70
C SER A 56 11.84 21.88 -44.61
N LYS A 57 13.14 21.75 -44.36
CA LYS A 57 13.68 20.96 -43.23
C LYS A 57 13.21 21.50 -41.88
N GLU A 58 13.09 22.82 -41.79
CA GLU A 58 12.63 23.53 -40.59
C GLU A 58 11.16 23.21 -40.31
N GLU A 59 10.29 23.31 -41.32
CA GLU A 59 8.87 22.93 -41.21
C GLU A 59 8.72 21.47 -40.79
N LEU A 60 9.53 20.57 -41.37
CA LEU A 60 9.54 19.15 -40.99
C LEU A 60 9.97 18.96 -39.52
N TYR A 61 11.02 19.66 -39.08
CA TYR A 61 11.52 19.58 -37.71
C TYR A 61 10.46 20.02 -36.69
N PHE A 62 9.85 21.19 -36.90
CA PHE A 62 8.79 21.69 -36.01
C PHE A 62 7.52 20.84 -36.05
N SER A 63 7.17 20.32 -37.24
CA SER A 63 6.03 19.41 -37.37
C SER A 63 6.16 18.12 -36.56
N ILE A 64 7.39 17.65 -36.26
CA ILE A 64 7.61 16.52 -35.36
C ILE A 64 7.13 16.87 -33.96
N ILE A 65 7.58 18.02 -33.45
CA ILE A 65 7.29 18.48 -32.08
C ILE A 65 5.80 18.80 -31.95
N GLN A 66 5.27 19.62 -32.85
CA GLN A 66 3.87 20.06 -32.86
C GLN A 66 2.91 18.88 -32.89
N LEU A 67 3.05 17.98 -33.88
CA LEU A 67 2.13 16.84 -34.03
C LEU A 67 2.12 15.93 -32.80
N ARG A 68 3.28 15.73 -32.17
CA ARG A 68 3.40 14.86 -31.00
C ARG A 68 2.85 15.53 -29.74
N MET A 69 3.10 16.82 -29.55
CA MET A 69 2.54 17.61 -28.45
C MET A 69 1.02 17.72 -28.53
N GLU A 70 0.45 18.00 -29.71
CA GLU A 70 -1.00 18.05 -29.91
C GLU A 70 -1.67 16.72 -29.55
N LYS A 71 -1.10 15.59 -29.99
CA LYS A 71 -1.59 14.25 -29.64
C LYS A 71 -1.50 13.96 -28.14
N LEU A 72 -0.40 14.34 -27.49
CA LEU A 72 -0.22 14.19 -26.06
C LEU A 72 -1.28 14.99 -25.29
N ILE A 73 -1.45 16.27 -25.62
CA ILE A 73 -2.41 17.17 -24.97
C ILE A 73 -3.84 16.64 -25.15
N ALA A 74 -4.23 16.26 -26.37
CA ALA A 74 -5.57 15.73 -26.64
C ALA A 74 -5.87 14.48 -25.80
N SER A 75 -4.93 13.52 -25.78
CA SER A 75 -5.10 12.28 -25.02
C SER A 75 -5.02 12.46 -23.50
N LEU A 76 -4.30 13.47 -23.00
CA LEU A 76 -4.33 13.83 -21.58
C LEU A 76 -5.67 14.44 -21.18
N LYS A 77 -6.20 15.38 -21.97
CA LYS A 77 -7.50 16.01 -21.71
C LYS A 77 -8.62 14.97 -21.63
N GLU A 78 -8.70 14.08 -22.62
CA GLU A 78 -9.68 12.99 -22.65
C GLU A 78 -9.59 12.10 -21.41
N LYS A 79 -8.38 11.69 -21.00
CA LYS A 79 -8.18 10.87 -19.80
C LYS A 79 -8.62 11.59 -18.53
N ILE A 80 -8.16 12.82 -18.35
CA ILE A 80 -8.39 13.59 -17.11
C ILE A 80 -9.85 14.00 -16.96
N GLU A 81 -10.58 14.24 -18.06
CA GLU A 81 -12.02 14.50 -18.04
C GLU A 81 -12.83 13.31 -17.50
N SER A 82 -12.33 12.08 -17.66
CA SER A 82 -13.00 10.87 -17.17
C SER A 82 -12.71 10.52 -15.70
N GLU A 83 -11.77 11.21 -15.05
CA GLU A 83 -11.36 10.90 -13.68
C GLU A 83 -12.25 11.59 -12.64
N GLU A 84 -12.71 10.84 -11.64
CA GLU A 84 -13.57 11.37 -10.58
C GLU A 84 -12.81 12.14 -9.50
N SER A 85 -11.50 11.88 -9.33
CA SER A 85 -10.69 12.46 -8.26
C SER A 85 -9.43 13.17 -8.76
N SER A 86 -8.98 14.18 -7.99
CA SER A 86 -7.71 14.89 -8.22
C SER A 86 -6.49 13.96 -8.12
N LEU A 87 -6.57 12.89 -7.30
CA LEU A 87 -5.53 11.88 -7.16
C LEU A 87 -5.40 11.00 -8.41
N ASP A 88 -6.53 10.53 -8.94
CA ASP A 88 -6.57 9.71 -10.14
C ASP A 88 -6.17 10.54 -11.37
N SER A 89 -6.60 11.81 -11.43
CA SER A 89 -6.14 12.77 -12.44
C SER A 89 -4.63 12.94 -12.44
N LEU A 90 -4.00 13.08 -11.27
CA LEU A 90 -2.54 13.16 -11.14
C LEU A 90 -1.87 11.87 -11.61
N ARG A 91 -2.41 10.70 -11.21
CA ARG A 91 -1.89 9.39 -11.61
C ARG A 91 -1.96 9.20 -13.12
N SER A 92 -3.09 9.51 -13.72
CA SER A 92 -3.33 9.42 -15.16
C SER A 92 -2.43 10.39 -15.92
N PHE A 93 -2.24 11.62 -15.43
CA PHE A 93 -1.30 12.58 -16.02
C PHE A 93 0.14 12.06 -16.02
N THR A 94 0.69 11.70 -14.86
CA THR A 94 2.10 11.26 -14.75
C THR A 94 2.36 9.97 -15.52
N THR A 95 1.42 9.02 -15.43
CA THR A 95 1.49 7.73 -16.12
C THR A 95 1.50 7.93 -17.63
N HIS A 96 0.53 8.69 -18.14
CA HIS A 96 0.38 8.87 -19.57
C HIS A 96 1.52 9.70 -20.16
N LEU A 97 1.94 10.77 -19.48
CA LEU A 97 3.08 11.59 -19.89
C LEU A 97 4.35 10.73 -19.99
N TYR A 98 4.69 9.98 -18.94
CA TYR A 98 5.87 9.11 -18.93
C TYR A 98 5.82 8.06 -20.06
N MET A 99 4.70 7.34 -20.19
CA MET A 99 4.55 6.28 -21.19
C MET A 99 4.58 6.83 -22.61
N PHE A 100 3.99 8.00 -22.85
CA PHE A 100 4.02 8.67 -24.14
C PHE A 100 5.44 9.06 -24.52
N MET A 101 6.19 9.69 -23.60
CA MET A 101 7.56 10.12 -23.86
C MET A 101 8.50 8.93 -24.09
N MET A 102 8.35 7.84 -23.34
CA MET A 102 9.12 6.60 -23.56
C MET A 102 8.78 5.94 -24.91
N LYS A 103 7.49 5.92 -25.29
CA LYS A 103 7.04 5.40 -26.59
C LYS A 103 7.60 6.21 -27.75
N TYR A 104 7.60 7.53 -27.62
CA TYR A 104 8.08 8.48 -28.63
C TYR A 104 9.43 9.08 -28.23
N ARG A 105 10.39 8.24 -27.79
CA ARG A 105 11.70 8.68 -27.26
C ARG A 105 12.48 9.60 -28.20
N ASN A 106 12.41 9.38 -29.51
CA ASN A 106 13.10 10.21 -30.49
C ASN A 106 12.53 11.63 -30.50
N PHE A 107 11.20 11.77 -30.39
CA PHE A 107 10.55 13.06 -30.19
C PHE A 107 10.98 13.72 -28.88
N PHE A 108 11.01 12.98 -27.77
CA PHE A 108 11.45 13.52 -26.47
C PHE A 108 12.88 14.09 -26.53
N LEU A 109 13.82 13.36 -27.16
CA LEU A 109 15.20 13.82 -27.33
C LEU A 109 15.29 15.08 -28.20
N ILE A 110 14.47 15.20 -29.22
CA ILE A 110 14.39 16.41 -30.07
C ILE A 110 13.82 17.58 -29.28
N TYR A 111 12.72 17.34 -28.56
CA TYR A 111 12.05 18.33 -27.73
C TYR A 111 13.00 18.93 -26.67
N GLN A 112 13.81 18.10 -26.01
CA GLN A 112 14.83 18.59 -25.06
C GLN A 112 15.93 19.42 -25.72
N LYS A 113 16.35 19.08 -26.96
CA LYS A 113 17.35 19.86 -27.70
C LYS A 113 16.80 21.23 -28.14
N GLY A 114 15.51 21.29 -28.50
CA GLY A 114 14.86 22.46 -29.10
C GLY A 114 14.47 23.56 -28.10
N SER A 115 14.30 23.23 -26.81
CA SER A 115 13.93 24.19 -25.75
C SER A 115 15.02 25.22 -25.43
N LEU A 116 16.21 25.11 -26.03
CA LEU A 116 17.38 25.96 -25.75
C LEU A 116 17.55 27.16 -26.70
N ASN A 117 16.84 27.26 -27.84
CA ASN A 117 17.01 28.35 -28.82
C ASN A 117 15.70 29.14 -29.03
N ASN A 118 15.60 30.33 -28.43
CA ASN A 118 14.40 31.18 -28.36
C ASN A 118 14.09 32.04 -29.61
N ASP A 119 14.87 31.97 -30.69
CA ASP A 119 14.82 32.97 -31.77
C ASP A 119 14.08 32.52 -33.07
N ASN A 120 13.43 31.36 -33.09
CA ASN A 120 12.76 30.86 -34.31
C ASN A 120 11.27 31.26 -34.39
N VAL A 121 10.76 31.46 -35.62
CA VAL A 121 9.37 31.85 -35.93
C VAL A 121 8.32 30.90 -35.34
N PHE A 122 8.65 29.61 -35.20
CA PHE A 122 7.76 28.57 -34.66
C PHE A 122 7.80 28.44 -33.13
N SER A 123 8.58 29.27 -32.44
CA SER A 123 8.68 29.28 -30.96
C SER A 123 7.36 29.64 -30.28
N VAL A 124 6.56 30.50 -30.91
CA VAL A 124 5.27 30.97 -30.36
C VAL A 124 4.25 29.83 -30.28
N ASP A 125 4.12 29.04 -31.35
CA ASP A 125 3.19 27.91 -31.39
C ASP A 125 3.61 26.80 -30.42
N LEU A 126 4.92 26.54 -30.30
CA LEU A 126 5.45 25.58 -29.34
C LEU A 126 5.20 26.04 -27.90
N ALA A 127 5.48 27.31 -27.59
CA ALA A 127 5.22 27.87 -26.27
C ALA A 127 3.73 27.80 -25.90
N ALA A 128 2.83 27.97 -26.87
CA ALA A 128 1.40 27.80 -26.66
C ALA A 128 1.02 26.35 -26.29
N LEU A 129 1.65 25.36 -26.93
CA LEU A 129 1.44 23.94 -26.62
C LEU A 129 2.04 23.55 -25.26
N GLU A 130 3.25 24.03 -24.94
CA GLU A 130 3.88 23.83 -23.63
C GLU A 130 3.02 24.44 -22.51
N LYS A 131 2.50 25.65 -22.73
CA LYS A 131 1.55 26.28 -21.82
C LYS A 131 0.29 25.45 -21.64
N GLN A 132 -0.31 24.93 -22.72
CA GLN A 132 -1.48 24.05 -22.62
C GLN A 132 -1.20 22.79 -21.79
N LEU A 133 -0.02 22.18 -21.94
CA LEU A 133 0.37 21.03 -21.13
C LEU A 133 0.51 21.42 -19.64
N ALA A 134 1.13 22.56 -19.36
CA ALA A 134 1.29 23.10 -18.00
C ALA A 134 -0.07 23.45 -17.37
N ASP A 135 -1.01 24.02 -18.13
CA ASP A 135 -2.34 24.40 -17.67
C ASP A 135 -3.15 23.16 -17.21
N ILE A 136 -2.99 22.02 -17.90
CA ILE A 136 -3.65 20.75 -17.50
C ILE A 136 -3.22 20.34 -16.08
N ILE A 137 -1.92 20.25 -15.82
CA ILE A 137 -1.42 19.85 -14.49
C ILE A 137 -1.66 20.95 -13.44
N THR A 138 -1.62 22.23 -13.83
CA THR A 138 -2.03 23.33 -12.95
C THR A 138 -3.46 23.14 -12.47
N GLY A 139 -4.39 22.81 -13.37
CA GLY A 139 -5.78 22.52 -13.03
C GLY A 139 -5.94 21.37 -12.04
N ILE A 140 -5.15 20.29 -12.19
CA ILE A 140 -5.12 19.16 -11.25
C ILE A 140 -4.62 19.61 -9.86
N VAL A 141 -3.51 20.36 -9.81
CA VAL A 141 -2.92 20.84 -8.55
C VAL A 141 -3.87 21.79 -7.82
N VAL A 142 -4.48 22.75 -8.53
CA VAL A 142 -5.44 23.71 -7.97
C VAL A 142 -6.68 22.98 -7.42
N ARG A 143 -7.24 22.04 -8.18
CA ARG A 143 -8.41 21.26 -7.75
C ARG A 143 -8.08 20.43 -6.50
N GLY A 144 -6.96 19.69 -6.51
CA GLY A 144 -6.57 18.89 -5.36
C GLY A 144 -6.24 19.72 -4.11
N LYS A 145 -5.74 20.97 -4.26
CA LYS A 145 -5.61 21.92 -3.15
C LYS A 145 -6.98 22.29 -2.58
N ALA A 146 -7.94 22.63 -3.45
CA ALA A 146 -9.30 23.00 -3.05
C ALA A 146 -10.03 21.85 -2.35
N ASP A 147 -9.85 20.62 -2.83
CA ASP A 147 -10.45 19.40 -2.27
C ASP A 147 -9.76 18.93 -0.97
N GLY A 148 -8.64 19.57 -0.57
CA GLY A 148 -7.84 19.17 0.60
C GLY A 148 -7.05 17.86 0.41
N VAL A 149 -6.95 17.36 -0.82
CA VAL A 149 -6.18 16.15 -1.19
C VAL A 149 -4.70 16.48 -1.35
N PHE A 150 -4.39 17.67 -1.89
CA PHE A 150 -3.03 18.19 -2.03
C PHE A 150 -2.74 19.31 -1.05
N ARG A 151 -1.48 19.34 -0.67
CA ARG A 151 -0.91 20.23 0.31
C ARG A 151 -0.87 21.65 -0.26
N ASN A 152 -0.80 22.69 0.57
CA ASN A 152 -0.81 24.06 0.06
C ASN A 152 0.58 24.36 -0.51
N VAL A 153 0.67 24.45 -1.84
CA VAL A 153 1.92 24.59 -2.57
C VAL A 153 1.87 25.79 -3.52
N ASP A 154 3.06 26.33 -3.82
CA ASP A 154 3.23 27.22 -4.96
C ASP A 154 2.99 26.42 -6.26
N GLU A 155 1.97 26.82 -7.01
CA GLU A 155 1.48 26.05 -8.17
C GLU A 155 2.50 26.02 -9.29
N LYS A 156 3.13 27.17 -9.60
CA LYS A 156 4.10 27.27 -10.69
C LYS A 156 5.32 26.40 -10.44
N PHE A 157 5.93 26.54 -9.26
CA PHE A 157 7.08 25.75 -8.85
C PHE A 157 6.75 24.25 -8.85
N THR A 158 5.58 23.90 -8.34
CA THR A 158 5.12 22.51 -8.26
C THR A 158 4.94 21.90 -9.65
N VAL A 159 4.27 22.60 -10.57
CA VAL A 159 4.08 22.15 -11.95
C VAL A 159 5.43 21.93 -12.64
N SER A 160 6.38 22.85 -12.46
CA SER A 160 7.75 22.67 -12.98
C SER A 160 8.44 21.44 -12.41
N LEU A 161 8.31 21.15 -11.11
CA LEU A 161 8.90 19.95 -10.49
C LEU A 161 8.25 18.66 -10.98
N ILE A 162 6.94 18.62 -11.18
CA ILE A 162 6.23 17.44 -11.68
C ILE A 162 6.72 17.10 -13.08
N LEU A 163 6.73 18.09 -13.99
CA LEU A 163 7.23 17.92 -15.35
C LEU A 163 8.70 17.51 -15.35
N GLY A 164 9.54 18.20 -14.57
CA GLY A 164 10.96 17.89 -14.42
C GLY A 164 11.21 16.47 -13.92
N SER A 165 10.42 15.99 -12.95
CA SER A 165 10.55 14.63 -12.41
C SER A 165 10.23 13.57 -13.47
N VAL A 166 9.17 13.78 -14.25
CA VAL A 166 8.80 12.87 -15.34
C VAL A 166 9.86 12.89 -16.44
N TYR A 167 10.31 14.07 -16.88
CA TYR A 167 11.33 14.18 -17.92
C TYR A 167 12.68 13.61 -17.48
N GLY A 168 13.10 13.83 -16.24
CA GLY A 168 14.32 13.24 -15.70
C GLY A 168 14.26 11.72 -15.66
N ALA A 169 13.11 11.15 -15.29
CA ALA A 169 12.91 9.71 -15.33
C ALA A 169 12.96 9.14 -16.75
N VAL A 170 12.27 9.77 -17.70
CA VAL A 170 12.30 9.39 -19.13
C VAL A 170 13.72 9.43 -19.67
N GLN A 171 14.46 10.52 -19.42
CA GLN A 171 15.86 10.67 -19.87
C GLN A 171 16.71 9.51 -19.37
N ARG A 172 16.66 9.25 -18.07
CA ARG A 172 17.39 8.14 -17.44
C ARG A 172 16.95 6.78 -17.99
N GLY A 173 15.66 6.59 -18.25
CA GLY A 173 15.11 5.36 -18.83
C GLY A 173 15.64 5.10 -20.25
N ILE A 174 15.76 6.14 -21.07
CA ILE A 174 16.34 6.09 -22.42
C ILE A 174 17.83 5.74 -22.34
N GLU A 175 18.60 6.42 -21.50
CA GLU A 175 20.04 6.21 -21.32
C GLU A 175 20.36 4.78 -20.84
N ASN A 176 19.58 4.28 -19.88
CA ASN A 176 19.75 2.94 -19.31
C ASN A 176 19.10 1.83 -20.14
N LYS A 177 18.47 2.15 -21.28
CA LYS A 177 17.81 1.18 -22.17
C LYS A 177 16.86 0.21 -21.45
N ILE A 178 16.05 0.73 -20.53
CA ILE A 178 15.20 -0.11 -19.67
C ILE A 178 14.13 -0.89 -20.47
N GLY A 179 13.92 -2.16 -20.10
CA GLY A 179 12.88 -3.02 -20.67
C GLY A 179 11.46 -2.63 -20.22
N ASP A 180 10.44 -3.20 -20.86
CA ASP A 180 9.03 -2.80 -20.66
C ASP A 180 8.53 -2.99 -19.23
N GLU A 181 8.91 -4.08 -18.55
CA GLU A 181 8.57 -4.30 -17.13
C GLU A 181 9.14 -3.19 -16.23
N ASN A 182 10.40 -2.81 -16.48
CA ASN A 182 11.07 -1.76 -15.71
C ASN A 182 10.49 -0.37 -15.97
N LYS A 183 9.93 -0.11 -17.17
CA LYS A 183 9.21 1.14 -17.45
C LYS A 183 7.97 1.28 -16.56
N ILE A 184 7.24 0.19 -16.34
CA ILE A 184 6.05 0.18 -15.47
C ILE A 184 6.45 0.48 -14.03
N ILE A 185 7.49 -0.21 -13.52
CA ILE A 185 8.01 -0.02 -12.17
C ILE A 185 8.50 1.42 -11.97
N GLU A 186 9.24 1.96 -12.94
CA GLU A 186 9.78 3.31 -12.87
C GLU A 186 8.69 4.38 -12.90
N ARG A 187 7.71 4.23 -13.80
CA ARG A 187 6.53 5.10 -13.87
C ARG A 187 5.82 5.17 -12.52
N ASP A 188 5.61 4.03 -11.88
CA ASP A 188 4.92 3.97 -10.58
C ASP A 188 5.77 4.65 -9.49
N LYS A 189 7.10 4.48 -9.52
CA LYS A 189 8.02 5.21 -8.62
C LYS A 189 7.97 6.73 -8.83
N VAL A 190 7.88 7.20 -10.08
CA VAL A 190 7.76 8.63 -10.40
C VAL A 190 6.45 9.19 -9.86
N PHE A 191 5.33 8.49 -10.09
CA PHE A 191 4.05 8.87 -9.53
C PHE A 191 4.10 8.94 -8.01
N GLU A 192 4.63 7.92 -7.33
CA GLU A 192 4.75 7.90 -5.87
C GLU A 192 5.62 9.05 -5.34
N PHE A 193 6.75 9.34 -6.01
CA PHE A 193 7.61 10.48 -5.65
C PHE A 193 6.86 11.82 -5.75
N VAL A 194 6.16 12.04 -6.86
CA VAL A 194 5.35 13.25 -7.08
C VAL A 194 4.21 13.33 -6.07
N LEU A 195 3.48 12.23 -5.86
CA LEU A 195 2.36 12.16 -4.92
C LEU A 195 2.84 12.50 -3.51
N GLN A 196 3.92 11.89 -3.03
CA GLN A 196 4.47 12.17 -1.70
C GLN A 196 4.93 13.63 -1.57
N GLY A 197 5.41 14.24 -2.67
CA GLY A 197 5.72 15.66 -2.74
C GLY A 197 4.48 16.58 -2.71
N LEU A 198 3.29 16.08 -3.04
CA LEU A 198 2.04 16.86 -3.18
C LEU A 198 1.00 16.56 -2.11
N TYR A 199 1.02 15.40 -1.50
CA TYR A 199 -0.08 14.87 -0.70
C TYR A 199 -0.33 15.73 0.55
N ALA A 200 -1.60 16.13 0.77
CA ALA A 200 -2.01 16.92 1.93
C ALA A 200 -1.83 16.17 3.26
N GLY A 201 -1.70 14.84 3.21
CA GLY A 201 -1.35 13.99 4.35
C GLY A 201 0.08 14.14 4.87
N PHE A 202 0.78 15.22 4.51
CA PHE A 202 2.05 15.68 5.10
C PHE A 202 2.15 17.22 5.13
N ASN A 203 1.01 17.91 5.12
CA ASN A 203 0.93 19.37 5.01
C ASN A 203 1.17 20.10 6.33
N ASN A 204 2.20 19.64 7.05
CA ASN A 204 2.97 20.47 7.94
C ASN A 204 4.38 19.85 8.01
N ILE A 205 5.29 20.35 7.19
CA ILE A 205 6.72 20.34 7.51
C ILE A 205 6.89 21.53 8.48
N SER A 206 6.22 21.52 9.63
CA SER A 206 6.77 20.90 10.82
C SER A 206 5.94 19.73 11.34
N VAL A 207 6.63 18.62 11.66
CA VAL A 207 6.16 17.55 12.54
C VAL A 207 5.41 16.43 11.77
N LEU A 208 6.07 15.26 11.61
CA LEU A 208 5.38 13.98 11.38
C LEU A 208 4.08 13.97 12.22
N PRO A 209 2.91 13.50 11.77
CA PRO A 209 1.63 13.86 12.39
C PRO A 209 1.52 13.54 13.89
N LEU A 210 2.34 12.60 14.38
CA LEU A 210 2.46 12.21 15.79
C LEU A 210 3.83 12.55 16.41
N MET A 211 4.67 13.37 15.76
CA MET A 211 5.95 13.79 16.33
C MET A 211 5.76 14.60 17.61
N GLY A 212 6.57 14.24 18.60
CA GLY A 212 6.43 14.70 19.98
C GLY A 212 5.35 13.98 20.78
N LYS A 213 4.53 13.11 20.16
CA LYS A 213 3.53 12.30 20.88
C LYS A 213 4.11 11.00 21.36
N SER A 214 3.93 10.72 22.65
CA SER A 214 4.31 9.48 23.30
C SER A 214 3.09 8.59 23.47
N ILE A 215 3.07 7.43 22.82
CA ILE A 215 1.89 6.56 22.71
C ILE A 215 2.20 5.20 23.34
N VAL A 216 1.36 4.80 24.30
CA VAL A 216 1.45 3.52 24.99
C VAL A 216 0.56 2.49 24.30
N ILE A 217 1.14 1.35 23.92
CA ILE A 217 0.42 0.22 23.34
C ILE A 217 0.35 -0.91 24.36
N THR A 218 -0.87 -1.30 24.76
CA THR A 218 -1.05 -2.20 25.90
C THR A 218 -1.22 -3.68 25.54
N ARG A 219 -0.85 -4.09 24.31
CA ARG A 219 -1.05 -5.47 23.80
C ARG A 219 0.17 -6.36 24.07
N THR A 220 0.07 -7.64 23.71
CA THR A 220 1.24 -8.54 23.71
C THR A 220 2.42 -7.93 22.94
N ILE A 221 3.65 -8.24 23.36
CA ILE A 221 4.89 -7.69 22.76
C ILE A 221 4.87 -7.84 21.23
N GLU A 222 4.50 -9.02 20.74
CA GLU A 222 4.47 -9.32 19.31
C GLU A 222 3.49 -8.43 18.55
N GLN A 223 2.27 -8.29 19.04
CA GLN A 223 1.24 -7.47 18.38
C GLN A 223 1.61 -5.99 18.43
N SER A 224 2.30 -5.56 19.49
CA SER A 224 2.80 -4.19 19.64
C SER A 224 3.90 -3.84 18.63
N LYS A 225 4.66 -4.81 18.08
CA LYS A 225 5.69 -4.54 17.05
C LYS A 225 5.08 -3.99 15.76
N GLU A 226 3.99 -4.60 15.29
CA GLU A 226 3.28 -4.22 14.06
C GLU A 226 2.71 -2.80 14.19
N THR A 227 1.86 -2.58 15.21
CA THR A 227 1.25 -1.28 15.49
C THR A 227 2.30 -0.21 15.82
N GLY A 228 3.34 -0.57 16.58
CA GLY A 228 4.41 0.33 16.96
C GLY A 228 5.25 0.79 15.77
N THR A 229 5.52 -0.09 14.80
CA THR A 229 6.23 0.28 13.57
C THR A 229 5.43 1.30 12.77
N ALA A 230 4.12 1.11 12.63
CA ALA A 230 3.24 2.04 11.92
C ALA A 230 3.21 3.42 12.59
N LEU A 231 3.08 3.47 13.93
CA LEU A 231 3.07 4.73 14.69
C LEU A 231 4.44 5.45 14.69
N LYS A 232 5.55 4.72 14.77
CA LYS A 232 6.91 5.29 14.67
C LYS A 232 7.16 5.96 13.33
N LYS A 233 6.69 5.38 12.22
CA LYS A 233 6.75 6.00 10.87
C LYS A 233 5.99 7.34 10.82
N LEU A 234 5.01 7.53 11.69
CA LEU A 234 4.24 8.76 11.85
C LEU A 234 4.84 9.72 12.89
N GLY A 235 6.03 9.42 13.41
CA GLY A 235 6.80 10.25 14.35
C GLY A 235 6.50 10.05 15.82
N ALA A 236 5.59 9.13 16.18
CA ALA A 236 5.30 8.87 17.59
C ALA A 236 6.49 8.22 18.31
N ASN A 237 6.75 8.65 19.53
CA ASN A 237 7.51 7.86 20.48
C ASN A 237 6.61 6.73 21.00
N VAL A 238 6.94 5.47 20.71
CA VAL A 238 6.08 4.33 21.07
C VAL A 238 6.63 3.62 22.29
N ILE A 239 5.81 3.54 23.33
CA ILE A 239 6.08 2.78 24.55
C ILE A 239 5.29 1.48 24.47
N VAL A 240 6.00 0.36 24.43
CA VAL A 240 5.36 -0.96 24.47
C VAL A 240 5.11 -1.31 25.93
N TYR A 241 3.86 -1.58 26.30
CA TYR A 241 3.51 -1.96 27.67
C TYR A 241 2.68 -3.24 27.64
N PRO A 242 3.29 -4.43 27.68
CA PRO A 242 2.54 -5.66 27.51
C PRO A 242 1.63 -5.93 28.71
N THR A 243 0.32 -5.95 28.51
CA THR A 243 -0.65 -6.34 29.57
C THR A 243 -1.08 -7.80 29.49
N LEU A 244 -0.54 -8.51 28.49
CA LEU A 244 -0.78 -9.90 28.21
C LEU A 244 0.53 -10.56 27.84
N GLU A 245 0.77 -11.73 28.40
CA GLU A 245 1.87 -12.61 28.06
C GLU A 245 1.33 -13.89 27.42
N ILE A 246 1.99 -14.31 26.35
CA ILE A 246 1.74 -15.60 25.70
C ILE A 246 2.86 -16.52 26.16
N SER A 247 2.52 -17.50 26.98
CA SER A 247 3.46 -18.49 27.48
C SER A 247 3.13 -19.89 26.95
N PRO A 248 4.11 -20.81 26.91
CA PRO A 248 3.85 -22.22 26.64
C PRO A 248 2.78 -22.82 27.58
N PRO A 249 2.15 -23.95 27.21
CA PRO A 249 1.26 -24.68 28.09
C PRO A 249 2.02 -25.22 29.31
N VAL A 250 1.30 -25.56 30.38
CA VAL A 250 1.90 -26.16 31.59
C VAL A 250 2.55 -27.51 31.29
N SER A 251 1.98 -28.25 30.33
CA SER A 251 2.53 -29.51 29.82
C SER A 251 2.29 -29.61 28.32
N TRP A 252 3.28 -30.14 27.62
CA TRP A 252 3.21 -30.49 26.20
C TRP A 252 2.82 -31.95 25.95
N GLU A 253 2.71 -32.79 26.98
CA GLU A 253 2.49 -34.24 26.86
C GLU A 253 1.39 -34.62 25.88
N LYS A 254 0.18 -34.03 26.02
CA LYS A 254 -0.93 -34.31 25.10
C LYS A 254 -0.68 -33.85 23.66
N PHE A 255 0.08 -32.77 23.48
CA PHE A 255 0.45 -32.30 22.15
C PHE A 255 1.45 -33.27 21.53
N ASP A 256 2.49 -33.62 22.28
CA ASP A 256 3.55 -34.54 21.88
C ASP A 256 2.96 -35.90 21.51
N ASP A 257 2.07 -36.44 22.34
CA ASP A 257 1.32 -37.69 22.06
C ASP A 257 0.59 -37.63 20.71
N ILE A 258 0.05 -36.48 20.33
CA ILE A 258 -0.70 -36.36 19.07
C ILE A 258 0.25 -36.27 17.87
N VAL A 259 1.34 -35.51 17.97
CA VAL A 259 2.24 -35.25 16.84
C VAL A 259 3.30 -36.34 16.66
N LEU A 260 3.62 -37.11 17.71
CA LEU A 260 4.58 -38.22 17.67
C LEU A 260 3.94 -39.57 17.28
N LEU A 261 2.62 -39.68 17.34
CA LEU A 261 1.94 -40.90 16.87
C LEU A 261 2.04 -41.03 15.34
N PRO A 262 2.21 -42.25 14.80
CA PRO A 262 2.24 -42.51 13.36
C PRO A 262 0.84 -42.43 12.69
N ASP A 263 -0.24 -42.29 13.47
CA ASP A 263 -1.62 -42.27 12.97
C ASP A 263 -2.09 -40.89 12.50
N LYS A 264 -2.94 -40.93 11.48
CA LYS A 264 -3.27 -39.84 10.57
C LYS A 264 -4.05 -38.71 11.22
N ILE A 265 -3.44 -37.53 11.38
CA ILE A 265 -4.19 -36.27 11.51
C ILE A 265 -4.80 -35.98 10.13
N ASP A 266 -6.12 -35.98 10.01
CA ASP A 266 -6.78 -35.65 8.74
C ASP A 266 -6.91 -34.13 8.56
N PHE A 267 -7.17 -33.40 9.66
CA PHE A 267 -7.31 -31.94 9.67
C PHE A 267 -6.60 -31.29 10.85
N ILE A 268 -6.00 -30.13 10.62
CA ILE A 268 -5.49 -29.23 11.67
C ILE A 268 -6.24 -27.91 11.56
N VAL A 269 -6.82 -27.43 12.66
CA VAL A 269 -7.58 -26.18 12.69
C VAL A 269 -6.87 -25.14 13.55
N PHE A 270 -6.27 -24.14 12.92
CA PHE A 270 -5.66 -23.01 13.60
C PHE A 270 -6.65 -21.87 13.78
N THR A 271 -7.01 -21.61 15.03
CA THR A 271 -7.91 -20.52 15.41
C THR A 271 -7.19 -19.20 15.72
N SER A 272 -5.87 -19.23 15.85
CA SER A 272 -5.07 -18.04 16.15
C SER A 272 -3.64 -18.15 15.62
N ALA A 273 -3.04 -17.02 15.28
CA ALA A 273 -1.64 -16.92 14.92
C ALA A 273 -0.69 -17.46 16.03
N HIS A 274 -1.04 -17.27 17.30
CA HIS A 274 -0.22 -17.80 18.41
C HIS A 274 -0.22 -19.33 18.46
N ALA A 275 -1.34 -19.97 18.12
CA ALA A 275 -1.40 -21.43 18.03
C ALA A 275 -0.47 -21.97 16.93
N VAL A 276 -0.41 -21.29 15.77
CA VAL A 276 0.47 -21.67 14.65
C VAL A 276 1.93 -21.65 15.09
N LYS A 277 2.36 -20.56 15.71
CA LYS A 277 3.76 -20.40 16.16
C LYS A 277 4.16 -21.41 17.20
N MET A 278 3.33 -21.60 18.22
CA MET A 278 3.61 -22.53 19.31
C MET A 278 3.59 -23.98 18.82
N PHE A 279 2.69 -24.30 17.88
CA PHE A 279 2.70 -25.55 17.17
C PHE A 279 4.05 -25.76 16.44
N ASN A 280 4.50 -24.77 15.65
CA ASN A 280 5.73 -24.90 14.87
C ASN A 280 6.97 -25.01 15.77
N ILE A 281 7.08 -24.15 16.79
CA ILE A 281 8.17 -24.19 17.77
C ILE A 281 8.26 -25.57 18.40
N ARG A 282 7.13 -26.15 18.85
CA ARG A 282 7.16 -27.47 19.49
C ARG A 282 7.48 -28.59 18.51
N CYS A 283 6.96 -28.54 17.28
CA CYS A 283 7.32 -29.50 16.23
C CYS A 283 8.81 -29.46 15.88
N ASP A 284 9.40 -28.26 15.80
CA ASP A 284 10.83 -28.07 15.56
C ASP A 284 11.67 -28.64 16.72
N GLU A 285 11.27 -28.38 17.98
CA GLU A 285 11.92 -28.94 19.18
C GLU A 285 11.89 -30.48 19.19
N LEU A 286 10.82 -31.09 18.71
CA LEU A 286 10.66 -32.54 18.61
C LEU A 286 11.27 -33.13 17.33
N ASN A 287 11.76 -32.30 16.41
CA ASN A 287 12.17 -32.70 15.05
C ASN A 287 11.08 -33.48 14.29
N VAL A 288 9.81 -33.08 14.45
CA VAL A 288 8.66 -33.70 13.77
C VAL A 288 8.26 -32.87 12.57
N GLN A 289 8.17 -33.52 11.40
CA GLN A 289 7.61 -32.92 10.20
C GLN A 289 6.28 -33.58 9.83
N LEU A 290 5.21 -32.80 9.80
CA LEU A 290 3.91 -33.29 9.38
C LEU A 290 3.81 -33.41 7.86
N ASN A 291 3.17 -34.49 7.40
CA ASN A 291 2.86 -34.68 5.99
C ASN A 291 1.56 -33.97 5.61
N PHE A 292 1.69 -32.75 5.07
CA PHE A 292 0.55 -31.95 4.63
C PHE A 292 -0.13 -32.47 3.35
N ASN A 293 0.45 -33.42 2.61
CA ASN A 293 -0.28 -34.09 1.52
C ASN A 293 -1.42 -34.99 2.05
N LYS A 294 -1.34 -35.41 3.31
CA LYS A 294 -2.34 -36.26 3.97
C LYS A 294 -3.17 -35.50 5.01
N THR A 295 -2.79 -34.27 5.34
CA THR A 295 -3.35 -33.45 6.42
C THR A 295 -3.81 -32.11 5.87
N LYS A 296 -5.11 -31.81 5.98
CA LYS A 296 -5.65 -30.52 5.55
C LYS A 296 -5.57 -29.49 6.67
N VAL A 297 -4.89 -28.39 6.42
CA VAL A 297 -4.79 -27.26 7.35
C VAL A 297 -5.90 -26.25 7.07
N VAL A 298 -6.63 -25.91 8.13
CA VAL A 298 -7.69 -24.91 8.16
C VAL A 298 -7.20 -23.73 8.99
N SER A 299 -7.28 -22.52 8.45
CA SER A 299 -7.06 -21.30 9.21
C SER A 299 -8.36 -20.53 9.31
N VAL A 300 -8.71 -20.03 10.50
CA VAL A 300 -9.98 -19.29 10.70
C VAL A 300 -10.02 -17.99 9.90
N GLY A 301 -8.89 -17.34 9.65
CA GLY A 301 -8.86 -16.06 8.95
C GLY A 301 -7.52 -15.70 8.33
N THR A 302 -7.50 -14.57 7.62
CA THR A 302 -6.35 -14.12 6.81
C THR A 302 -5.08 -13.88 7.63
N LYS A 303 -5.19 -13.33 8.85
CA LYS A 303 -4.03 -13.12 9.74
C LYS A 303 -3.37 -14.44 10.15
N THR A 304 -4.17 -15.43 10.55
CA THR A 304 -3.66 -16.77 10.88
C THR A 304 -3.04 -17.43 9.65
N SER A 305 -3.66 -17.27 8.47
CA SER A 305 -3.15 -17.81 7.20
C SER A 305 -1.79 -17.22 6.83
N SER A 306 -1.61 -15.91 7.03
CA SER A 306 -0.34 -15.24 6.78
C SER A 306 0.79 -15.77 7.66
N VAL A 307 0.49 -16.11 8.92
CA VAL A 307 1.48 -16.71 9.83
C VAL A 307 1.81 -18.14 9.43
N CYS A 308 0.81 -18.96 9.06
CA CYS A 308 1.06 -20.29 8.50
C CYS A 308 2.01 -20.23 7.30
N GLY A 309 1.78 -19.29 6.37
CA GLY A 309 2.65 -19.14 5.19
C GLY A 309 4.09 -18.74 5.52
N LYS A 310 4.33 -17.92 6.56
CA LYS A 310 5.67 -17.56 7.02
C LYS A 310 6.41 -18.74 7.65
N ASP A 311 5.68 -19.63 8.30
CA ASP A 311 6.20 -20.82 8.98
C ASP A 311 6.16 -22.07 8.06
N ASN A 312 6.00 -21.89 6.74
CA ASN A 312 5.94 -22.97 5.73
C ASN A 312 4.81 -24.01 5.95
N ILE A 313 3.74 -23.64 6.64
CA ILE A 313 2.55 -24.47 6.84
C ILE A 313 1.52 -24.15 5.73
N PRO A 314 1.22 -25.09 4.81
CA PRO A 314 0.29 -24.83 3.71
C PRO A 314 -1.14 -24.76 4.21
N VAL A 315 -1.82 -23.65 3.96
CA VAL A 315 -3.25 -23.47 4.28
C VAL A 315 -4.09 -23.99 3.12
N HIS A 316 -4.98 -24.93 3.40
CA HIS A 316 -5.83 -25.58 2.39
C HIS A 316 -7.25 -25.02 2.39
N ILE A 317 -7.74 -24.59 3.55
CA ILE A 317 -9.12 -24.16 3.74
C ILE A 317 -9.12 -22.87 4.57
N VAL A 318 -9.84 -21.85 4.09
CA VAL A 318 -10.17 -20.63 4.83
C VAL A 318 -11.67 -20.44 4.73
N PRO A 319 -12.42 -20.39 5.85
CA PRO A 319 -13.87 -20.23 5.80
C PRO A 319 -14.24 -18.82 5.33
N LYS A 320 -15.41 -18.68 4.70
CA LYS A 320 -15.94 -17.35 4.31
C LYS A 320 -16.25 -16.48 5.53
N LYS A 321 -16.72 -17.08 6.61
CA LYS A 321 -16.94 -16.42 7.91
C LYS A 321 -15.78 -16.76 8.85
N PHE A 322 -15.06 -15.76 9.33
CA PHE A 322 -13.90 -15.95 10.20
C PHE A 322 -14.29 -16.22 11.66
N SER A 323 -15.09 -17.26 11.89
CA SER A 323 -15.60 -17.67 13.20
C SER A 323 -15.58 -19.19 13.39
N ALA A 324 -15.87 -19.66 14.61
CA ALA A 324 -15.99 -21.08 14.91
C ALA A 324 -17.09 -21.73 14.04
N GLU A 325 -18.25 -21.08 13.96
CA GLU A 325 -19.39 -21.50 13.16
C GLU A 325 -19.03 -21.54 11.67
N GLY A 326 -18.28 -20.55 11.18
CA GLY A 326 -17.80 -20.51 9.81
C GLY A 326 -16.87 -21.67 9.46
N VAL A 327 -16.01 -22.10 10.39
CA VAL A 327 -15.19 -23.30 10.19
C VAL A 327 -16.06 -24.56 10.16
N VAL A 328 -17.05 -24.68 11.05
CA VAL A 328 -17.97 -25.84 11.07
C VAL A 328 -18.76 -25.91 9.75
N GLU A 329 -19.29 -24.78 9.28
CA GLU A 329 -20.00 -24.65 7.99
C GLU A 329 -19.11 -25.00 6.79
N GLU A 330 -17.83 -24.61 6.82
CA GLU A 330 -16.90 -24.93 5.74
C GLU A 330 -16.51 -26.42 5.77
N LEU A 331 -16.28 -26.98 6.97
CA LEU A 331 -15.88 -28.37 7.14
C LEU A 331 -17.04 -29.37 6.99
N SER A 332 -18.30 -28.94 7.13
CA SER A 332 -19.47 -29.80 6.85
C SER A 332 -19.58 -30.22 5.39
N LYS A 333 -18.83 -29.57 4.48
CA LYS A 333 -18.70 -29.96 3.07
C LYS A 333 -17.82 -31.19 2.87
N TYR A 334 -17.14 -31.65 3.92
CA TYR A 334 -16.29 -32.83 3.92
C TYR A 334 -16.93 -33.95 4.76
N ASN A 335 -16.62 -35.19 4.42
CA ASN A 335 -16.98 -36.33 5.27
C ASN A 335 -16.04 -36.38 6.48
N LEU A 336 -16.53 -35.93 7.63
CA LEU A 336 -15.78 -35.91 8.89
C LEU A 336 -15.96 -37.16 9.76
N LYS A 337 -16.80 -38.12 9.35
CA LYS A 337 -17.07 -39.33 10.13
C LYS A 337 -15.77 -40.09 10.41
N ASN A 338 -15.45 -40.28 11.70
CA ASN A 338 -14.24 -40.92 12.20
C ASN A 338 -12.92 -40.22 11.80
N LYS A 339 -12.97 -38.98 11.30
CA LYS A 339 -11.78 -38.20 10.93
C LYS A 339 -11.15 -37.54 12.13
N VAL A 340 -9.83 -37.60 12.23
CA VAL A 340 -9.10 -36.97 13.35
C VAL A 340 -8.90 -35.49 13.02
N VAL A 341 -9.48 -34.64 13.86
CA VAL A 341 -9.31 -33.18 13.76
C VAL A 341 -8.51 -32.69 14.95
N PHE A 342 -7.31 -32.17 14.67
CA PHE A 342 -6.42 -31.58 15.66
C PHE A 342 -6.67 -30.07 15.78
N ILE A 343 -6.92 -29.60 16.99
CA ILE A 343 -7.23 -28.19 17.29
C ILE A 343 -6.23 -27.68 18.34
N PRO A 344 -5.02 -27.24 17.94
CA PRO A 344 -4.11 -26.52 18.81
C PRO A 344 -4.66 -25.13 19.14
N ARG A 345 -4.81 -24.82 20.43
CA ARG A 345 -5.55 -23.64 20.88
C ARG A 345 -5.01 -23.03 22.17
N SER A 346 -5.60 -21.92 22.61
CA SER A 346 -5.36 -21.39 23.96
C SER A 346 -5.97 -22.29 25.02
N ALA A 347 -5.41 -22.31 26.23
CA ALA A 347 -6.01 -23.02 27.37
C ALA A 347 -7.44 -22.59 27.76
N ILE A 348 -7.82 -21.35 27.48
CA ILE A 348 -9.18 -20.81 27.76
C ILE A 348 -10.02 -20.77 26.47
N GLY A 349 -9.80 -21.72 25.58
CA GLY A 349 -10.49 -21.72 24.31
C GLY A 349 -11.96 -22.18 24.43
N ARG A 350 -12.83 -21.54 23.64
CA ARG A 350 -14.26 -21.82 23.46
C ARG A 350 -14.62 -23.22 22.93
N GLU A 351 -15.57 -23.93 23.52
CA GLU A 351 -15.92 -25.31 23.15
C GLU A 351 -16.84 -25.44 21.91
N GLU A 352 -17.35 -24.32 21.40
CA GLU A 352 -18.25 -24.26 20.25
C GLU A 352 -17.66 -24.94 19.00
N LEU A 353 -16.38 -24.72 18.71
CA LEU A 353 -15.70 -25.34 17.56
C LEU A 353 -15.46 -26.85 17.75
N PRO A 354 -14.81 -27.33 18.84
CA PRO A 354 -14.73 -28.76 19.14
C PRO A 354 -16.08 -29.48 19.09
N HIS A 355 -17.11 -28.94 19.74
CA HIS A 355 -18.44 -29.56 19.76
C HIS A 355 -19.06 -29.60 18.37
N GLY A 356 -19.08 -28.48 17.63
CA GLY A 356 -19.67 -28.44 16.30
C GLY A 356 -19.02 -29.41 15.31
N LEU A 357 -17.70 -29.62 15.39
CA LEU A 357 -17.01 -30.61 14.54
C LEU A 357 -17.24 -32.06 15.02
N LYS A 358 -17.40 -32.27 16.33
CA LYS A 358 -17.76 -33.58 16.90
C LYS A 358 -19.17 -34.00 16.48
N ASP A 359 -20.12 -33.08 16.41
CA ASP A 359 -21.49 -33.32 15.94
C ASP A 359 -21.54 -33.76 14.46
N LEU A 360 -20.55 -33.35 13.66
CA LEU A 360 -20.34 -33.83 12.29
C LEU A 360 -19.64 -35.20 12.21
N GLY A 361 -19.37 -35.84 13.36
CA GLY A 361 -18.77 -37.18 13.46
C GLY A 361 -17.24 -37.21 13.53
N ALA A 362 -16.58 -36.08 13.72
CA ALA A 362 -15.13 -36.02 13.86
C ALA A 362 -14.63 -36.52 15.23
N VAL A 363 -13.43 -37.12 15.23
CA VAL A 363 -12.67 -37.42 16.44
C VAL A 363 -11.81 -36.21 16.79
N ILE A 364 -12.22 -35.47 17.81
CA ILE A 364 -11.54 -34.22 18.19
C ILE A 364 -10.34 -34.49 19.09
N LYS A 365 -9.20 -33.95 18.68
CA LYS A 365 -7.99 -33.84 19.50
C LYS A 365 -7.75 -32.34 19.74
N SER A 366 -8.21 -31.82 20.87
CA SER A 366 -8.04 -30.39 21.18
C SER A 366 -7.12 -30.24 22.38
N VAL A 367 -6.03 -29.48 22.20
CA VAL A 367 -5.00 -29.31 23.23
C VAL A 367 -4.57 -27.85 23.37
N PRO A 368 -4.29 -27.39 24.60
CA PRO A 368 -3.67 -26.10 24.81
C PRO A 368 -2.22 -26.13 24.31
N VAL A 369 -1.86 -25.18 23.45
CA VAL A 369 -0.47 -24.96 23.00
C VAL A 369 0.06 -23.59 23.44
N TYR A 370 -0.77 -22.80 24.11
CA TYR A 370 -0.34 -21.59 24.80
C TYR A 370 -1.34 -21.19 25.88
N ASN A 371 -0.82 -20.41 26.83
CA ASN A 371 -1.58 -19.71 27.83
C ASN A 371 -1.58 -18.22 27.52
N VAL A 372 -2.67 -17.55 27.90
CA VAL A 372 -2.74 -16.10 27.93
C VAL A 372 -2.89 -15.69 29.39
N SER A 373 -1.90 -15.02 29.93
CA SER A 373 -1.92 -14.55 31.32
C SER A 373 -1.50 -13.09 31.41
N LEU A 374 -1.62 -12.53 32.62
CA LEU A 374 -0.83 -11.36 32.96
C LEU A 374 0.65 -11.71 32.85
N PRO A 375 1.51 -10.77 32.43
CA PRO A 375 2.93 -11.02 32.45
C PRO A 375 3.43 -11.20 33.88
N SER A 376 4.46 -12.04 34.04
CA SER A 376 5.10 -12.24 35.33
C SER A 376 5.65 -10.91 35.90
N LYS A 377 5.81 -10.83 37.23
CA LYS A 377 6.38 -9.63 37.88
C LYS A 377 7.76 -9.28 37.31
N GLU A 378 8.56 -10.28 36.95
CA GLU A 378 9.89 -10.10 36.38
C GLU A 378 9.80 -9.58 34.94
N ASN A 379 8.92 -10.14 34.12
CA ASN A 379 8.79 -9.79 32.70
C ASN A 379 8.16 -8.41 32.50
N ILE A 380 7.26 -7.98 33.38
CA ILE A 380 6.61 -6.66 33.27
C ILE A 380 7.45 -5.52 33.86
N LYS A 381 8.35 -5.82 34.80
CA LYS A 381 9.12 -4.82 35.56
C LYS A 381 9.85 -3.80 34.66
N PRO A 382 10.57 -4.20 33.58
CA PRO A 382 11.24 -3.23 32.71
C PRO A 382 10.28 -2.22 32.07
N TYR A 383 9.08 -2.67 31.68
CA TYR A 383 8.07 -1.82 31.04
C TYR A 383 7.37 -0.89 32.04
N ILE A 384 7.19 -1.32 33.29
CA ILE A 384 6.74 -0.45 34.39
C ILE A 384 7.77 0.67 34.60
N GLU A 385 9.06 0.34 34.64
CA GLU A 385 10.12 1.33 34.81
C GLU A 385 10.23 2.29 33.64
N GLU A 386 10.07 1.80 32.40
CA GLU A 386 10.01 2.63 31.19
C GLU A 386 8.82 3.60 31.22
N LEU A 387 7.61 3.09 31.53
CA LEU A 387 6.40 3.92 31.60
C LEU A 387 6.55 5.03 32.66
N LYS A 388 7.09 4.72 33.84
CA LYS A 388 7.32 5.70 34.92
C LYS A 388 8.30 6.81 34.55
N LYS A 389 9.31 6.52 33.72
CA LYS A 389 10.29 7.51 33.23
C LYS A 389 9.76 8.31 32.03
N SER A 390 8.67 7.85 31.42
CA SER A 390 8.09 8.45 30.23
C SER A 390 7.00 9.50 30.57
N LYS A 391 6.61 10.29 29.56
CA LYS A 391 5.46 11.20 29.62
C LYS A 391 4.48 10.83 28.51
N PRO A 392 3.56 9.87 28.75
CA PRO A 392 2.63 9.43 27.72
C PRO A 392 1.56 10.49 27.43
N ASP A 393 1.22 10.68 26.16
CA ASP A 393 0.08 11.48 25.70
C ASP A 393 -1.17 10.61 25.53
N LEU A 394 -1.00 9.36 25.05
CA LEU A 394 -2.09 8.48 24.64
C LEU A 394 -1.89 7.04 25.12
N PHE A 395 -2.96 6.42 25.62
CA PHE A 395 -3.04 4.98 25.85
C PHE A 395 -3.96 4.31 24.83
N ILE A 396 -3.48 3.26 24.17
CA ILE A 396 -4.27 2.46 23.22
C ILE A 396 -4.66 1.13 23.87
N PHE A 397 -5.97 0.89 23.99
CA PHE A 397 -6.55 -0.37 24.43
C PHE A 397 -7.29 -1.06 23.27
N THR A 398 -6.92 -2.32 22.98
CA THR A 398 -7.53 -3.08 21.89
C THR A 398 -8.48 -4.18 22.35
N SER A 399 -8.66 -4.34 23.65
CA SER A 399 -9.69 -5.21 24.22
C SER A 399 -10.05 -4.76 25.63
N PRO A 400 -11.23 -5.16 26.14
CA PRO A 400 -11.59 -4.96 27.55
C PRO A 400 -10.52 -5.50 28.53
N SER A 401 -9.93 -6.66 28.21
CA SER A 401 -8.91 -7.29 29.06
C SER A 401 -7.62 -6.48 29.12
N THR A 402 -7.17 -5.88 28.01
CA THR A 402 -5.93 -5.07 28.04
C THR A 402 -6.04 -3.86 28.97
N PHE A 403 -7.25 -3.29 29.12
CA PHE A 403 -7.50 -2.19 30.04
C PHE A 403 -7.54 -2.64 31.50
N GLU A 404 -8.31 -3.67 31.82
CA GLU A 404 -8.41 -4.18 33.19
C GLU A 404 -7.05 -4.72 33.69
N ASN A 405 -6.31 -5.40 32.82
CA ASN A 405 -4.99 -5.90 33.13
C ASN A 405 -4.01 -4.75 33.40
N PHE A 406 -4.07 -3.67 32.61
CA PHE A 406 -3.27 -2.47 32.88
C PHE A 406 -3.54 -1.91 34.29
N LEU A 407 -4.81 -1.74 34.65
CA LEU A 407 -5.20 -1.27 35.99
C LEU A 407 -4.67 -2.18 37.10
N GLN A 408 -4.72 -3.50 36.88
CA GLN A 408 -4.24 -4.48 37.85
C GLN A 408 -2.71 -4.46 38.00
N ILE A 409 -1.97 -4.38 36.90
CA ILE A 409 -0.50 -4.34 36.89
C ILE A 409 0.01 -3.06 37.56
N GLU A 410 -0.52 -1.91 37.15
CA GLU A 410 -0.16 -0.58 37.71
C GLU A 410 -0.83 -0.32 39.06
N LYS A 411 -1.68 -1.24 39.56
CA LYS A 411 -2.45 -1.13 40.81
C LYS A 411 -3.21 0.19 40.93
N VAL A 412 -3.86 0.60 39.84
CA VAL A 412 -4.61 1.85 39.75
C VAL A 412 -5.93 1.73 40.50
N SER A 413 -6.00 2.29 41.70
CA SER A 413 -7.22 2.28 42.54
C SER A 413 -8.29 3.25 42.06
N ASN A 414 -7.89 4.37 41.46
CA ASN A 414 -8.80 5.38 40.89
C ASN A 414 -8.48 5.63 39.41
N PRO A 415 -9.10 4.86 38.48
CA PRO A 415 -8.87 4.99 37.04
C PRO A 415 -9.19 6.39 36.51
N VAL A 416 -10.24 7.03 37.03
CA VAL A 416 -10.65 8.38 36.60
C VAL A 416 -9.52 9.39 36.84
N ASN A 417 -8.95 9.37 38.06
CA ASN A 417 -7.84 10.25 38.39
C ASN A 417 -6.58 9.91 37.58
N TYR A 418 -6.27 8.62 37.41
CA TYR A 418 -5.10 8.18 36.65
C TYR A 418 -5.14 8.66 35.20
N PHE A 419 -6.27 8.45 34.51
CA PHE A 419 -6.42 8.81 33.10
C PHE A 419 -6.84 10.26 32.86
N SER A 420 -7.05 11.06 33.89
CA SER A 420 -7.46 12.48 33.76
C SER A 420 -6.50 13.35 32.94
N LYS A 421 -5.23 12.92 32.81
CA LYS A 421 -4.16 13.66 32.15
C LYS A 421 -3.75 13.07 30.79
N PHE A 422 -4.40 11.99 30.38
CA PHE A 422 -4.01 11.23 29.19
C PHE A 422 -5.20 11.13 28.24
N ASP A 423 -4.92 11.15 26.94
CA ASP A 423 -5.90 10.71 25.96
C ASP A 423 -6.02 9.18 26.01
N VAL A 424 -7.23 8.65 25.83
CA VAL A 424 -7.50 7.20 25.82
C VAL A 424 -8.16 6.79 24.51
N ALA A 425 -7.60 5.79 23.86
CA ALA A 425 -8.12 5.21 22.64
C ALA A 425 -8.64 3.78 22.86
N ALA A 426 -9.82 3.50 22.34
CA ALA A 426 -10.40 2.17 22.27
C ALA A 426 -10.51 1.74 20.80
N ILE A 427 -10.14 0.48 20.49
CA ILE A 427 -10.27 -0.05 19.12
C ILE A 427 -11.72 -0.16 18.63
N GLY A 428 -12.68 -0.26 19.56
CA GLY A 428 -14.08 -0.53 19.23
C GLY A 428 -15.02 -0.49 20.45
N PRO A 429 -16.32 -0.72 20.22
CA PRO A 429 -17.40 -0.37 21.17
C PRO A 429 -17.35 -1.19 22.47
N THR A 430 -16.97 -2.46 22.41
CA THR A 430 -16.89 -3.32 23.61
C THR A 430 -15.78 -2.87 24.56
N THR A 431 -14.63 -2.47 24.01
CA THR A 431 -13.52 -1.91 24.77
C THR A 431 -13.88 -0.55 25.34
N LYS A 432 -14.50 0.32 24.53
CA LYS A 432 -15.00 1.64 24.95
C LYS A 432 -15.95 1.53 26.15
N ALA A 433 -16.97 0.69 26.03
CA ALA A 433 -17.96 0.47 27.09
C ALA A 433 -17.32 -0.03 28.40
N ARG A 434 -16.27 -0.87 28.31
CA ARG A 434 -15.54 -1.34 29.50
C ARG A 434 -14.78 -0.20 30.19
N ILE A 435 -14.11 0.66 29.42
CA ILE A 435 -13.36 1.80 29.93
C ILE A 435 -14.32 2.81 30.59
N GLU A 436 -15.43 3.13 29.91
CA GLU A 436 -16.44 4.07 30.40
C GLU A 436 -17.20 3.54 31.62
N LYS A 437 -17.34 2.20 31.79
CA LYS A 437 -17.87 1.60 33.03
C LYS A 437 -17.02 1.94 34.26
N LYS A 438 -15.71 2.17 34.08
CA LYS A 438 -14.82 2.69 35.14
C LYS A 438 -14.80 4.22 35.19
N LYS A 439 -15.74 4.88 34.51
CA LYS A 439 -15.89 6.34 34.38
C LYS A 439 -14.70 7.04 33.73
N VAL A 440 -13.87 6.30 32.98
CA VAL A 440 -12.77 6.88 32.19
C VAL A 440 -13.31 7.29 30.84
N THR A 441 -12.98 8.49 30.39
CA THR A 441 -13.40 9.00 29.08
C THR A 441 -12.58 8.35 27.97
N VAL A 442 -13.22 7.91 26.89
CA VAL A 442 -12.55 7.43 25.69
C VAL A 442 -12.57 8.54 24.65
N ASN A 443 -11.41 9.13 24.38
CA ASN A 443 -11.25 10.25 23.47
C ASN A 443 -11.29 9.82 21.99
N ILE A 444 -10.81 8.60 21.71
CA ILE A 444 -10.59 8.14 20.34
C ILE A 444 -11.19 6.74 20.18
N MET A 445 -12.08 6.58 19.21
CA MET A 445 -12.55 5.28 18.72
C MET A 445 -12.74 5.38 17.21
N PRO A 446 -12.17 4.46 16.42
CA PRO A 446 -12.32 4.51 14.98
C PRO A 446 -13.69 4.01 14.53
N ASP A 447 -14.08 4.43 13.32
CA ASP A 447 -15.34 3.98 12.69
C ASP A 447 -15.17 2.55 12.14
N GLU A 448 -13.98 2.23 11.62
CA GLU A 448 -13.54 0.86 11.33
C GLU A 448 -12.74 0.30 12.50
N TYR A 449 -13.17 -0.81 13.10
CA TYR A 449 -12.55 -1.41 14.29
C TYR A 449 -11.25 -2.19 13.99
N THR A 450 -10.36 -1.56 13.24
CA THR A 450 -9.07 -2.09 12.77
C THR A 450 -7.93 -1.21 13.29
N ILE A 451 -6.69 -1.73 13.27
CA ILE A 451 -5.52 -0.94 13.67
C ILE A 451 -5.31 0.26 12.74
N ASP A 452 -5.52 0.08 11.44
CA ASP A 452 -5.38 1.17 10.47
C ASP A 452 -6.46 2.24 10.67
N GLY A 453 -7.71 1.82 10.91
CA GLY A 453 -8.80 2.73 11.27
C GLY A 453 -8.47 3.51 12.54
N LEU A 454 -7.94 2.84 13.56
CA LEU A 454 -7.50 3.47 14.80
C LEU A 454 -6.40 4.52 14.56
N ILE A 455 -5.36 4.17 13.80
CA ILE A 455 -4.25 5.09 13.49
C ILE A 455 -4.77 6.33 12.76
N LYS A 456 -5.62 6.17 11.74
CA LYS A 456 -6.26 7.29 11.03
C LYS A 456 -7.03 8.20 11.99
N LYS A 457 -7.82 7.62 12.91
CA LYS A 457 -8.58 8.38 13.90
C LYS A 457 -7.68 9.14 14.89
N ILE A 458 -6.55 8.54 15.30
CA ILE A 458 -5.55 9.19 16.16
C ILE A 458 -4.93 10.41 15.45
N ILE A 459 -4.56 10.28 14.18
CA ILE A 459 -4.02 11.39 13.38
C ILE A 459 -5.02 12.54 13.30
N ASN A 460 -6.29 12.24 13.00
CA ASN A 460 -7.34 13.25 12.89
C ASN A 460 -7.58 13.95 14.24
N TYR A 461 -7.59 13.19 15.33
CA TYR A 461 -7.77 13.73 16.68
C TYR A 461 -6.68 14.76 17.05
N TYR A 462 -5.40 14.40 16.85
CA TYR A 462 -4.30 15.31 17.19
C TYR A 462 -4.12 16.47 16.20
N SER A 463 -4.53 16.30 14.95
CA SER A 463 -4.57 17.39 13.97
C SER A 463 -5.62 18.44 14.36
N ASN A 464 -6.79 18.02 14.84
CA ASN A 464 -7.86 18.93 15.25
C ASN A 464 -7.59 19.60 16.60
N LYS A 465 -6.87 18.96 17.52
CA LYS A 465 -6.51 19.51 18.85
C LYS A 465 -5.42 20.60 18.79
N LYS A 466 -4.73 20.75 17.65
CA LYS A 466 -3.72 21.80 17.40
C LYS A 466 -4.33 23.10 16.85
N LYS A 467 -5.60 23.10 16.43
CA LYS A 467 -6.39 24.30 16.13
C LYS A 467 -7.13 24.73 17.39
#